data_AF-A0A1Q6FWR2-F1
#
_entry.id   AF-A0A1Q6FWR2-F1
#
_cell.length_a   1.000
_cell.length_b   1.000
_cell.length_c   1.000
_cell.angle_alpha   90.00
_cell.angle_beta   90.00
_cell.angle_gamma   90.00
#
_symmetry.space_group_name_H-M   'P 1'
#
loop_
_entity.id
_entity.type
_entity.pdbx_description
1 polymer ?
#
loop_
_entity_poly.entity_id
_entity_poly.type
_entity_poly.pdbx_seq_one_letter_code
_entity_poly.pdbx_strand_id
1 'polypeptide(L)'
;MKVLLINGSPHREGNTFIALSEVARTLESEGVQAEIVHIGTKAVQGCIACGKCAELGHCVLVYYAGPNGSLCALLDRVFYSCGKYLAYKPGAAVAVCRRGGASATFDRLNKYFTIMNMPVVPSQYWNSVHGRLPGEAREDAEGLQTMRVLARNMARLLKAGVGPALAPEAEERQWTHFIR
;
A
#
# COMPACT_ATOMS: atom_id res chain seq x y z
N MET A 1 -9.48 -16.10 -7.24
CA MET A 1 -8.76 -14.81 -7.27
C MET A 1 -7.93 -14.69 -6.01
N LYS A 2 -6.73 -14.11 -6.08
CA LYS A 2 -5.83 -13.94 -4.93
C LYS A 2 -5.33 -12.49 -4.87
N VAL A 3 -5.31 -11.91 -3.68
CA VAL A 3 -4.80 -10.56 -3.39
C VAL A 3 -3.57 -10.69 -2.50
N LEU A 4 -2.49 -10.01 -2.89
CA LEU A 4 -1.27 -9.88 -2.09
C LEU A 4 -1.29 -8.53 -1.37
N LEU A 5 -1.21 -8.55 -0.05
CA LEU A 5 -1.11 -7.37 0.81
C LEU A 5 0.33 -7.25 1.30
N ILE A 6 1.00 -6.14 0.97
CA ILE A 6 2.39 -5.92 1.35
C ILE A 6 2.43 -5.04 2.60
N ASN A 7 2.85 -5.61 3.73
CA ASN A 7 3.07 -4.85 4.95
C ASN A 7 4.47 -4.22 4.92
N GLY A 8 4.52 -2.91 4.66
CA GLY A 8 5.74 -2.11 4.71
C GLY A 8 6.13 -1.61 6.10
N SER A 9 5.35 -1.86 7.15
CA SER A 9 5.70 -1.41 8.49
C SER A 9 6.93 -2.15 9.04
N PRO A 10 7.83 -1.50 9.80
CA PRO A 10 8.89 -2.20 10.51
C PRO A 10 8.32 -3.18 11.55
N HIS A 11 7.10 -2.94 12.04
CA HIS A 11 6.42 -3.83 12.98
C HIS A 11 5.54 -4.84 12.23
N ARG A 12 5.89 -6.12 12.37
CA ARG A 12 5.15 -7.23 11.75
C ARG A 12 3.67 -7.23 12.14
N GLU A 13 3.39 -6.99 13.42
CA GLU A 13 2.04 -7.03 14.02
C GLU A 13 1.62 -5.66 14.59
N GLY A 14 1.97 -4.56 13.89
CA GLY A 14 1.62 -3.19 14.27
C GLY A 14 0.31 -2.67 13.65
N ASN A 15 0.10 -1.35 13.69
CA ASN A 15 -1.12 -0.70 13.18
C ASN A 15 -1.36 -0.93 11.67
N THR A 16 -0.31 -0.96 10.84
CA THR A 16 -0.43 -1.34 9.42
C THR A 16 -0.91 -2.77 9.25
N PHE A 17 -0.44 -3.70 10.10
CA PHE A 17 -0.90 -5.09 10.04
C PHE A 17 -2.37 -5.20 10.41
N ILE A 18 -2.85 -4.41 11.38
CA ILE A 18 -4.28 -4.36 11.74
C ILE A 18 -5.12 -3.88 10.55
N ALA A 19 -4.71 -2.79 9.89
CA ALA A 19 -5.40 -2.27 8.71
C ALA A 19 -5.43 -3.30 7.57
N LEU A 20 -4.30 -3.94 7.24
CA LEU A 20 -4.23 -4.96 6.20
C LEU A 20 -5.01 -6.23 6.58
N SER A 21 -5.04 -6.60 7.86
CA SER A 21 -5.84 -7.73 8.35
C SER A 21 -7.34 -7.46 8.23
N GLU A 22 -7.78 -6.22 8.40
CA GLU A 22 -9.18 -5.84 8.16
C GLU A 22 -9.56 -6.02 6.69
N VAL A 23 -8.66 -5.60 5.78
CA VAL A 23 -8.84 -5.81 4.34
C VAL A 23 -8.87 -7.30 4.01
N ALA A 24 -7.88 -8.07 4.50
CA ALA A 24 -7.75 -9.50 4.24
C ALA A 24 -8.98 -10.29 4.69
N ARG A 25 -9.42 -10.11 5.95
CA ARG A 25 -10.63 -10.79 6.47
C ARG A 25 -11.88 -10.47 5.65
N THR A 26 -12.00 -9.21 5.21
CA THR A 26 -13.15 -8.80 4.40
C THR A 26 -13.09 -9.40 3.00
N LEU A 27 -11.92 -9.45 2.36
CA LEU A 27 -11.71 -10.13 1.08
C LEU A 27 -12.05 -11.62 1.18
N GLU A 28 -11.61 -12.28 2.26
CA GLU A 28 -11.90 -13.71 2.50
C GLU A 28 -13.40 -13.95 2.70
N SER A 29 -14.10 -13.08 3.42
CA SER A 29 -15.56 -13.15 3.55
C SER A 29 -16.29 -12.95 2.21
N GLU A 30 -15.65 -12.28 1.25
CA GLU A 30 -16.13 -12.12 -0.12
C GLU A 30 -15.68 -13.27 -1.04
N GLY A 31 -15.01 -14.30 -0.53
CA GLY A 31 -14.51 -15.44 -1.31
C GLY A 31 -13.25 -15.15 -2.13
N VAL A 32 -12.51 -14.09 -1.80
CA VAL A 32 -11.23 -13.73 -2.42
C VAL A 32 -10.09 -14.10 -1.46
N GLN A 33 -9.16 -14.94 -1.92
CA GLN A 33 -8.01 -15.32 -1.09
C GLN A 33 -7.10 -14.12 -0.86
N ALA A 34 -6.63 -13.94 0.36
CA ALA A 34 -5.72 -12.86 0.73
C ALA A 34 -4.45 -13.44 1.36
N GLU A 35 -3.29 -12.84 1.05
CA GLU A 35 -2.03 -13.17 1.70
C GLU A 35 -1.32 -11.89 2.12
N ILE A 36 -0.94 -11.80 3.40
CA ILE A 36 -0.14 -10.67 3.90
C ILE A 36 1.32 -11.07 3.93
N VAL A 37 2.16 -10.37 3.16
CA VAL A 37 3.62 -10.51 3.19
C VAL A 37 4.22 -9.32 3.93
N HIS A 38 4.94 -9.61 5.01
CA HIS A 38 5.73 -8.61 5.72
C HIS A 38 7.13 -8.55 5.13
N ILE A 39 7.53 -7.38 4.63
CA ILE A 39 8.85 -7.20 4.00
C ILE A 39 9.97 -7.06 5.05
N GLY A 40 9.61 -6.82 6.32
CA GLY A 40 10.58 -6.66 7.40
C GLY A 40 11.44 -5.40 7.26
N THR A 41 12.57 -5.40 7.98
CA THR A 41 13.59 -4.34 7.95
C THR A 41 14.90 -4.79 7.30
N LYS A 42 14.97 -6.04 6.80
CA LYS A 42 16.21 -6.62 6.29
C LYS A 42 16.50 -6.18 4.84
N ALA A 43 17.74 -5.77 4.63
CA ALA A 43 18.45 -5.54 3.36
C ALA A 43 17.70 -4.82 2.21
N VAL A 44 16.91 -3.80 2.55
CA VAL A 44 16.76 -2.61 1.70
C VAL A 44 16.70 -1.40 2.63
N GLN A 45 17.86 -0.96 3.14
CA GLN A 45 17.94 -0.31 4.45
C GLN A 45 17.50 1.17 4.48
N GLY A 46 16.56 1.45 5.39
CA GLY A 46 16.44 2.67 6.19
C GLY A 46 16.35 2.28 7.68
N CYS A 47 16.92 3.08 8.59
CA CYS A 47 17.16 2.87 10.04
C CYS A 47 17.86 1.57 10.49
N ILE A 48 18.79 1.78 11.43
CA ILE A 48 19.96 0.93 11.63
C ILE A 48 20.23 0.56 13.11
N ALA A 49 19.25 0.74 14.00
CA ALA A 49 19.37 0.40 15.44
C ALA A 49 20.50 1.15 16.22
N CYS A 50 20.57 2.48 16.06
CA CYS A 50 21.59 3.34 16.69
C CYS A 50 21.29 3.82 18.13
N GLY A 51 20.13 3.52 18.70
CA GLY A 51 19.77 3.85 20.09
C GLY A 51 19.42 5.32 20.41
N LYS A 52 19.63 6.26 19.48
CA LYS A 52 19.43 7.72 19.69
C LYS A 52 18.01 8.16 20.06
N CYS A 53 17.00 7.36 19.74
CA CYS A 53 15.62 7.64 20.14
C CYS A 53 15.41 7.61 21.68
N ALA A 54 16.31 6.95 22.43
CA ALA A 54 16.29 6.91 23.89
C ALA A 54 16.69 8.25 24.54
N GLU A 55 17.39 9.12 23.79
CA GLU A 55 17.89 10.41 24.28
C GLU A 55 16.99 11.59 23.82
N LEU A 56 16.38 11.48 22.64
CA LEU A 56 15.67 12.57 21.95
C LEU A 56 14.16 12.67 22.25
N GLY A 57 13.58 11.69 22.95
CA GLY A 57 12.13 11.62 23.21
C GLY A 57 11.24 11.30 21.99
N HIS A 58 11.84 11.06 20.81
CA HIS A 58 11.16 10.62 19.59
C HIS A 58 12.09 9.76 18.72
N CYS A 59 11.51 8.81 17.98
CA CYS A 59 12.24 8.04 16.97
C CYS A 59 12.29 8.83 15.65
N VAL A 60 13.47 8.97 15.06
CA VAL A 60 13.71 9.74 13.82
C VAL A 60 13.23 9.06 12.54
N LEU A 61 12.76 7.80 12.57
CA LEU A 61 12.05 7.25 11.41
C LEU A 61 10.64 7.80 11.32
N VAL A 62 10.59 9.07 10.96
CA VAL A 62 9.48 9.72 10.30
C VAL A 62 9.75 9.54 8.81
N TYR A 63 8.81 8.98 8.08
CA TYR A 63 8.95 8.85 6.63
C TYR A 63 8.58 10.15 5.88
N TYR A 64 8.59 11.29 6.59
CA TYR A 64 8.23 12.63 6.13
C TYR A 64 6.99 12.64 5.21
N ALA A 65 5.85 12.16 5.74
CA ALA A 65 4.61 12.03 4.99
C ALA A 65 4.70 11.12 3.74
N GLY A 66 5.66 10.19 3.72
CA GLY A 66 5.83 9.18 2.69
C GLY A 66 5.83 7.75 3.25
N PRO A 67 5.96 6.73 2.37
CA PRO A 67 6.11 5.34 2.77
C PRO A 67 7.51 5.09 3.33
N ASN A 68 7.70 3.98 4.04
CA ASN A 68 9.05 3.64 4.49
C ASN A 68 10.00 3.39 3.31
N GLY A 69 11.29 3.63 3.54
CA GLY A 69 12.32 3.52 2.49
C GLY A 69 12.45 2.11 1.94
N SER A 70 12.31 1.09 2.79
CA SER A 70 12.39 -0.32 2.37
C SER A 70 11.24 -0.70 1.42
N LEU A 71 10.01 -0.24 1.69
CA LEU A 71 8.89 -0.42 0.77
C LEU A 71 9.13 0.35 -0.52
N CYS A 72 9.57 1.62 -0.46
CA CYS A 72 9.87 2.39 -1.67
C CYS A 72 10.87 1.66 -2.55
N ALA A 73 12.00 1.22 -1.99
CA ALA A 73 13.03 0.57 -2.77
C ALA A 73 12.62 -0.82 -3.29
N LEU A 74 11.77 -1.56 -2.56
CA LEU A 74 11.14 -2.77 -3.10
C LEU A 74 10.22 -2.43 -4.29
N LEU A 75 9.30 -1.48 -4.11
CA LEU A 75 8.33 -1.11 -5.13
C LEU A 75 9.02 -0.52 -6.37
N ASP A 76 10.04 0.32 -6.21
CA ASP A 76 10.85 0.85 -7.30
C ASP A 76 11.43 -0.29 -8.15
N ARG A 77 12.04 -1.31 -7.52
CA ARG A 77 12.59 -2.47 -8.24
C ARG A 77 11.51 -3.32 -8.89
N VAL A 78 10.43 -3.62 -8.17
CA VAL A 78 9.33 -4.45 -8.67
C VAL A 78 8.66 -3.79 -9.86
N PHE A 79 8.31 -2.50 -9.77
CA PHE A 79 7.61 -1.80 -10.82
C PHE A 79 8.51 -1.47 -12.01
N TYR A 80 9.78 -1.13 -11.77
CA TYR A 80 10.74 -0.91 -12.84
C TYR A 80 11.04 -2.20 -13.61
N SER A 81 11.30 -3.32 -12.93
CA SER A 81 11.69 -4.58 -13.58
C SER A 81 10.51 -5.41 -14.09
N CYS A 82 9.40 -5.43 -13.33
CA CYS A 82 8.28 -6.35 -13.56
C CYS A 82 6.96 -5.63 -13.87
N GLY A 83 6.95 -4.30 -13.99
CA GLY A 83 5.72 -3.53 -14.13
C GLY A 83 4.81 -3.98 -15.28
N LYS A 84 5.37 -4.42 -16.42
CA LYS A 84 4.57 -4.95 -17.54
C LYS A 84 3.70 -6.15 -17.17
N TYR A 85 4.10 -6.95 -16.19
CA TYR A 85 3.34 -8.09 -15.67
C TYR A 85 2.31 -7.68 -14.61
N LEU A 86 2.37 -6.44 -14.13
CA LEU A 86 1.45 -5.87 -13.15
C LEU A 86 0.36 -5.04 -13.81
N ALA A 87 0.56 -4.61 -15.07
CA ALA A 87 -0.41 -3.84 -15.83
C ALA A 87 -1.81 -4.48 -15.80
N TYR A 88 -2.81 -3.63 -15.65
CA TYR A 88 -4.24 -3.97 -15.56
C TYR A 88 -4.66 -4.81 -14.35
N LYS A 89 -3.74 -5.21 -13.47
CA LYS A 89 -4.11 -5.80 -12.17
C LYS A 89 -4.60 -4.69 -11.24
N PRO A 90 -5.77 -4.83 -10.59
CA PRO A 90 -6.23 -3.85 -9.61
C PRO A 90 -5.23 -3.66 -8.47
N GLY A 91 -4.96 -2.42 -8.09
CA GLY A 91 -4.06 -2.05 -6.99
C GLY A 91 -4.72 -1.09 -6.01
N ALA A 92 -4.28 -1.12 -4.75
CA ALA A 92 -4.72 -0.17 -3.73
C ALA A 92 -3.58 0.15 -2.78
N ALA A 93 -3.45 1.43 -2.44
CA ALA A 93 -2.55 1.88 -1.39
C ALA A 93 -3.31 1.94 -0.06
N VAL A 94 -2.63 1.60 1.04
CA VAL A 94 -3.13 1.80 2.41
C VAL A 94 -2.04 2.52 3.19
N ALA A 95 -2.41 3.61 3.87
CA ALA A 95 -1.52 4.41 4.69
C ALA A 95 -1.96 4.36 6.15
N VAL A 96 -1.00 4.25 7.07
CA VAL A 96 -1.28 4.30 8.51
C VAL A 96 -0.39 5.34 9.14
N CYS A 97 -0.97 6.28 9.87
CA CYS A 97 -0.21 7.37 10.50
C CYS A 97 -0.70 7.69 11.90
N ARG A 98 0.10 8.44 12.67
CA ARG A 98 -0.34 8.89 14.01
C ARG A 98 -1.28 10.09 13.95
N ARG A 99 -1.02 11.04 13.04
CA ARG A 99 -1.67 12.36 13.02
C ARG A 99 -1.83 12.94 11.63
N GLY A 100 -0.83 12.79 10.77
CA GLY A 100 -0.83 13.37 9.43
C GLY A 100 0.20 12.72 8.53
N GLY A 101 0.12 13.05 7.24
CA GLY A 101 0.99 12.52 6.18
C GLY A 101 0.45 11.28 5.47
N ALA A 102 -0.73 10.78 5.85
CA ALA A 102 -1.36 9.64 5.19
C ALA A 102 -1.75 9.95 3.73
N SER A 103 -2.28 11.15 3.44
CA SER A 103 -2.62 11.58 2.08
C SER A 103 -1.40 11.62 1.16
N ALA A 104 -0.32 12.30 1.56
CA ALA A 104 0.92 12.34 0.77
C ALA A 104 1.56 10.95 0.59
N THR A 105 1.46 10.07 1.59
CA THR A 105 1.91 8.67 1.50
C THR A 105 1.07 7.90 0.49
N PHE A 106 -0.25 8.04 0.57
CA PHE A 106 -1.22 7.43 -0.34
C PHE A 106 -0.99 7.89 -1.79
N ASP A 107 -0.83 9.19 -2.01
CA ASP A 107 -0.55 9.77 -3.32
C ASP A 107 0.75 9.22 -3.91
N ARG A 108 1.81 9.15 -3.11
CA ARG A 108 3.09 8.59 -3.54
C ARG A 108 2.97 7.11 -3.93
N LEU A 109 2.26 6.30 -3.13
CA LEU A 109 2.07 4.89 -3.45
C LEU A 109 1.21 4.69 -4.71
N ASN A 110 0.18 5.51 -4.90
CA ASN A 110 -0.69 5.38 -6.07
C ASN A 110 0.01 5.69 -7.39
N LYS A 111 1.10 6.49 -7.38
CA LYS A 111 1.92 6.71 -8.58
C LYS A 111 2.41 5.42 -9.20
N TYR A 112 2.78 4.41 -8.40
CA TYR A 112 3.21 3.12 -8.93
C TYR A 112 2.11 2.43 -9.74
N PHE A 113 0.86 2.50 -9.27
CA PHE A 113 -0.27 1.89 -9.96
C PHE A 113 -0.61 2.66 -11.23
N THR A 114 -0.70 3.99 -11.15
CA THR A 114 -1.15 4.82 -12.27
C THR A 114 -0.12 4.87 -13.40
N ILE A 115 1.18 4.89 -13.11
CA ILE A 115 2.25 4.81 -14.13
C ILE A 115 2.21 3.47 -14.88
N MET A 116 1.67 2.43 -14.26
CA MET A 116 1.74 1.05 -14.75
C MET A 116 0.43 0.53 -15.32
N ASN A 117 -0.51 1.42 -15.69
CA ASN A 117 -1.84 1.06 -16.20
C ASN A 117 -2.61 0.13 -15.26
N MET A 118 -2.43 0.28 -13.94
CA MET A 118 -3.18 -0.51 -12.96
C MET A 118 -4.45 0.24 -12.53
N PRO A 119 -5.63 -0.40 -12.57
CA PRO A 119 -6.86 0.14 -11.99
C PRO A 119 -6.69 0.37 -10.48
N VAL A 120 -6.83 1.63 -10.04
CA VAL A 120 -6.76 1.97 -8.62
C VAL A 120 -8.12 1.70 -7.98
N VAL A 121 -8.15 0.84 -6.96
CA VAL A 121 -9.37 0.51 -6.22
C VAL A 121 -9.67 1.59 -5.18
N PRO A 122 -10.84 2.24 -5.23
CA PRO A 122 -11.22 3.26 -4.26
C PRO A 122 -11.87 2.64 -3.01
N SER A 123 -12.03 3.47 -1.98
CA SER A 123 -12.92 3.23 -0.85
C SER A 123 -13.87 4.41 -0.64
N GLN A 124 -14.66 4.40 0.43
CA GLN A 124 -15.56 5.49 0.83
C GLN A 124 -14.80 6.75 1.30
N TYR A 125 -13.51 6.62 1.57
CA TYR A 125 -12.58 7.72 1.85
C TYR A 125 -11.17 7.32 1.40
N TRP A 126 -10.18 8.21 1.52
CA TRP A 126 -8.79 7.81 1.30
C TRP A 126 -8.40 6.72 2.30
N ASN A 127 -7.68 5.71 1.83
CA ASN A 127 -7.34 4.48 2.55
C ASN A 127 -6.34 4.72 3.69
N SER A 128 -6.76 5.48 4.69
CA SER A 128 -5.95 5.96 5.81
C SER A 128 -6.49 5.38 7.12
N VAL A 129 -5.59 4.96 7.99
CA VAL A 129 -5.91 4.53 9.36
C VAL A 129 -5.00 5.25 10.36
N HIS A 130 -5.51 5.56 11.54
CA HIS A 130 -4.79 6.29 12.58
C HIS A 130 -4.39 5.40 13.76
N GLY A 131 -3.17 5.58 14.25
CA GLY A 131 -2.68 4.93 15.48
C GLY A 131 -1.21 5.23 15.74
N ARG A 132 -0.89 5.75 16.94
CA ARG A 132 0.47 6.00 17.45
C ARG A 132 1.10 4.73 18.01
N LEU A 133 0.45 4.14 19.00
CA LEU A 133 0.94 3.00 19.75
C LEU A 133 0.46 1.71 19.09
N PRO A 134 1.20 0.59 19.23
CA PRO A 134 0.75 -0.70 18.72
C PRO A 134 -0.66 -1.04 19.24
N GLY A 135 -1.60 -1.29 18.32
CA GLY A 135 -2.97 -1.66 18.66
C GLY A 135 -3.99 -0.54 18.49
N GLU A 136 -3.59 0.73 18.56
CA GLU A 136 -4.52 1.88 18.51
C GLU A 136 -5.31 1.96 17.19
N ALA A 137 -4.82 1.37 16.10
CA ALA A 137 -5.60 1.27 14.85
C ALA A 137 -6.93 0.51 15.01
N ARG A 138 -7.12 -0.24 16.10
CA ARG A 138 -8.41 -0.88 16.44
C ARG A 138 -9.46 0.13 16.88
N GLU A 139 -9.04 1.28 17.36
CA GLU A 139 -9.90 2.34 17.88
C GLU A 139 -10.32 3.33 16.77
N ASP A 140 -9.63 3.32 15.62
CA ASP A 140 -10.02 4.08 14.44
C ASP A 140 -11.16 3.38 13.66
N ALA A 141 -12.38 3.55 14.17
CA ALA A 141 -13.58 2.92 13.61
C ALA A 141 -13.82 3.30 12.13
N GLU A 142 -13.57 4.56 11.76
CA GLU A 142 -13.74 5.07 10.40
C GLU A 142 -12.64 4.54 9.46
N GLY A 143 -11.39 4.53 9.91
CA GLY A 143 -10.29 3.94 9.18
C GLY A 143 -10.53 2.45 8.89
N LEU A 144 -10.99 1.68 9.89
CA LEU A 144 -11.33 0.27 9.69
C LEU A 144 -12.57 0.08 8.80
N GLN A 145 -13.56 0.97 8.87
CA GLN A 145 -14.68 0.95 7.91
C GLN A 145 -14.18 1.18 6.48
N THR A 146 -13.27 2.13 6.30
CA THR A 146 -12.63 2.41 5.03
C THR A 146 -11.88 1.18 4.51
N MET A 147 -11.20 0.41 5.36
CA MET A 147 -10.56 -0.86 4.96
C MET A 147 -11.56 -1.94 4.53
N ARG A 148 -12.69 -2.07 5.23
CA ARG A 148 -13.76 -3.00 4.85
C ARG A 148 -14.37 -2.63 3.50
N VAL A 149 -14.65 -1.35 3.27
CA VAL A 149 -15.22 -0.89 1.98
C VAL A 149 -14.22 -1.04 0.85
N LEU A 150 -12.94 -0.74 1.09
CA LEU A 150 -11.87 -0.99 0.13
C LEU A 150 -11.84 -2.46 -0.33
N ALA A 151 -11.88 -3.38 0.62
CA ALA A 151 -11.89 -4.81 0.36
C ALA A 151 -13.12 -5.25 -0.46
N ARG A 152 -14.31 -4.76 -0.11
CA ARG A 152 -15.54 -5.06 -0.86
C ARG A 152 -15.46 -4.53 -2.29
N ASN A 153 -14.99 -3.28 -2.48
CA ASN A 153 -14.81 -2.70 -3.81
C ASN A 153 -13.80 -3.50 -4.64
N MET A 154 -12.67 -3.89 -4.04
CA MET A 154 -11.67 -4.73 -4.70
C MET A 154 -12.27 -6.08 -5.11
N ALA A 155 -12.99 -6.75 -4.21
CA ALA A 155 -13.64 -8.02 -4.51
C ALA A 155 -14.65 -7.89 -5.66
N ARG A 156 -15.42 -6.80 -5.72
CA ARG A 156 -16.37 -6.54 -6.82
C ARG A 156 -15.64 -6.36 -8.15
N LEU A 157 -14.58 -5.57 -8.20
CA LEU A 157 -13.79 -5.37 -9.43
C LEU A 157 -13.16 -6.68 -9.91
N LEU A 158 -12.58 -7.47 -8.99
CA LEU A 158 -12.01 -8.77 -9.34
C LEU A 158 -13.09 -9.74 -9.85
N LYS A 159 -14.24 -9.81 -9.19
CA LYS A 159 -15.39 -10.65 -9.62
C LYS A 159 -15.97 -10.20 -10.97
N ALA A 160 -15.89 -8.91 -11.29
CA ALA A 160 -16.26 -8.37 -12.60
C ALA A 160 -15.22 -8.66 -13.70
N GLY A 161 -14.10 -9.29 -13.37
CA GLY A 161 -13.06 -9.66 -14.33
C GLY A 161 -11.99 -8.59 -14.56
N VAL A 162 -11.98 -7.49 -13.78
CA VAL A 162 -10.95 -6.46 -13.90
C VAL A 162 -9.57 -7.05 -13.65
N GLY A 163 -8.73 -7.03 -14.68
CA GLY A 163 -7.45 -7.70 -14.72
C GLY A 163 -6.82 -7.65 -16.12
N PRO A 164 -5.69 -8.36 -16.34
CA PRO A 164 -5.02 -8.42 -17.63
C PRO A 164 -5.90 -8.89 -18.80
N ALA A 165 -6.95 -9.66 -18.52
CA ALA A 165 -7.89 -10.13 -19.55
C ALA A 165 -8.77 -9.00 -20.12
N LEU A 166 -8.90 -7.87 -19.42
CA LEU A 166 -9.63 -6.68 -19.88
C LEU A 166 -8.68 -5.57 -20.36
N ALA A 167 -7.42 -5.90 -20.66
CA ALA A 167 -6.48 -4.94 -21.20
C ALA A 167 -6.94 -4.49 -22.61
N PRO A 168 -7.03 -3.17 -22.89
CA PRO A 168 -7.29 -2.68 -24.24
C PRO A 168 -6.09 -2.91 -25.16
N GLU A 169 -6.28 -2.63 -26.45
CA GLU A 169 -5.17 -2.55 -27.40
C GLU A 169 -4.16 -1.50 -26.93
N ALA A 170 -2.88 -1.87 -26.94
CA ALA A 170 -1.82 -0.99 -26.48
C ALA A 170 -1.48 0.05 -27.55
N GLU A 171 -1.45 1.33 -27.16
CA GLU A 171 -0.95 2.40 -28.00
C GLU A 171 0.58 2.38 -28.06
N GLU A 172 1.15 2.73 -29.21
CA GLU A 172 2.59 2.87 -29.38
C GLU A 172 3.12 4.04 -28.54
N ARG A 173 4.10 3.76 -27.68
CA ARG A 173 4.62 4.77 -26.74
C ARG A 173 5.52 5.78 -27.46
N GLN A 174 5.09 7.04 -27.45
CA GLN A 174 5.88 8.17 -27.92
C GLN A 174 6.81 8.68 -26.82
N TRP A 175 8.12 8.70 -27.08
CA TRP A 175 9.11 9.23 -26.15
C TRP A 175 9.62 10.58 -26.63
N THR A 176 9.46 11.60 -25.79
CA THR A 176 10.09 12.90 -26.00
C THR A 176 11.02 13.20 -24.85
N HIS A 177 12.26 13.56 -25.17
CA HIS A 177 13.11 14.26 -24.23
C HIS A 177 12.73 15.73 -24.37
N PHE A 178 12.22 16.38 -23.32
CA PHE A 178 11.83 17.80 -23.32
C PHE A 178 12.98 18.78 -23.64
N ILE A 179 14.12 18.26 -24.11
CA ILE A 179 15.28 18.95 -24.64
C ILE A 179 15.13 18.95 -26.16
N ARG A 180 14.96 20.14 -26.72
CA ARG A 180 15.11 20.42 -28.15
C ARG A 180 16.51 20.96 -28.39
#